data_AF-A0A1S1Y4T4-F1
#
_entry.id   AF-A0A1S1Y4T4-F1
#
_cell.length_a   1.000
_cell.length_b   1.000
_cell.length_c   1.000
_cell.angle_alpha   90.00
_cell.angle_beta   90.00
_cell.angle_gamma   90.00
#
_symmetry.space_group_name_H-M   'P 1'
#
loop_
_entity.id
_entity.type
_entity.pdbx_description
1 polymer ?
#
loop_
_entity_poly.entity_id
_entity_poly.type
_entity_poly.pdbx_seq_one_letter_code
_entity_poly.pdbx_strand_id
1 'polypeptide(L)'
;MKHVLRTAIAAGLALTAIGSAQANTLSVDGTLFLQAGGTTFDTWKVAMTTAGSFSVDVLAYEASQSNVATAGYFAADLNGDGELTWLDPDTHWYLDDGSAGLTAANHLARCDDIANNCATVNTPTISLVSRTQVQGAADGSIHFRRDPAFDITLAAGNYQYVMSDYRLTDAEAAAGINSGDSFSAPTGFVNPILDHGDYRITFSSDTLNFAVSGNTITVSQVPLPGAVWLFGSVLAGFGVTARRKARVA
;
A
#
# COMPACT_ATOMS: atom_id res chain seq x y z
N MET A 1 -31.15 38.89 -55.56
CA MET A 1 -29.79 38.80 -54.97
C MET A 1 -29.97 38.76 -53.45
N LYS A 2 -30.18 37.59 -52.84
CA LYS A 2 -29.22 36.54 -52.41
C LYS A 2 -28.24 37.01 -51.30
N HIS A 3 -28.61 36.62 -50.06
CA HIS A 3 -27.82 36.27 -48.85
C HIS A 3 -27.06 37.43 -48.14
N VAL A 4 -26.99 37.48 -46.80
CA VAL A 4 -26.24 36.54 -45.95
C VAL A 4 -26.91 36.30 -44.58
N LEU A 5 -27.08 35.01 -44.28
CA LEU A 5 -27.47 34.40 -43.01
C LEU A 5 -26.27 34.48 -42.03
N ARG A 6 -26.45 35.03 -40.83
CA ARG A 6 -25.43 35.00 -39.76
C ARG A 6 -25.57 33.68 -39.00
N THR A 7 -24.76 32.71 -39.36
CA THR A 7 -24.63 31.44 -38.63
C THR A 7 -23.77 31.69 -37.39
N ALA A 8 -24.37 31.58 -36.21
CA ALA A 8 -23.63 31.51 -34.95
C ALA A 8 -22.91 30.15 -34.91
N ILE A 9 -21.58 30.18 -34.91
CA ILE A 9 -20.76 28.99 -34.70
C ILE A 9 -20.85 28.66 -33.21
N ALA A 10 -21.58 27.60 -32.88
CA ALA A 10 -21.53 27.01 -31.55
C ALA A 10 -20.13 26.39 -31.35
N ALA A 11 -19.37 26.94 -30.40
CA ALA A 11 -18.10 26.37 -29.99
C ALA A 11 -18.37 25.01 -29.33
N GLY A 12 -17.96 23.93 -29.99
CA GLY A 12 -17.95 22.59 -29.39
C GLY A 12 -16.91 22.54 -28.29
N LEU A 13 -17.37 22.38 -27.04
CA LEU A 13 -16.51 21.96 -25.94
C LEU A 13 -16.09 20.50 -26.22
N ALA A 14 -14.89 20.32 -26.75
CA ALA A 14 -14.25 19.02 -26.76
C ALA A 14 -13.86 18.67 -25.32
N LEU A 15 -14.72 17.94 -24.61
CA LEU A 15 -14.30 17.22 -23.41
C LEU A 15 -13.33 16.13 -23.87
N THR A 16 -12.04 16.40 -23.77
CA THR A 16 -11.06 15.31 -23.65
C THR A 16 -11.42 14.56 -22.38
N ALA A 17 -11.96 13.36 -22.53
CA ALA A 17 -12.16 12.44 -21.42
C ALA A 17 -10.79 12.10 -20.83
N ILE A 18 -10.37 12.85 -19.80
CA ILE A 18 -9.32 12.42 -18.90
C ILE A 18 -9.88 11.14 -18.28
N GLY A 19 -9.27 9.99 -18.58
CA GLY A 19 -9.68 8.73 -17.97
C GLY A 19 -9.69 8.91 -16.46
N SER A 20 -10.86 8.72 -15.83
CA SER A 20 -10.95 8.76 -14.37
C SER A 20 -10.09 7.62 -13.84
N ALA A 21 -9.04 7.94 -13.09
CA ALA A 21 -8.28 6.95 -12.33
C ALA A 21 -9.28 6.14 -11.48
N GLN A 22 -9.27 4.82 -11.59
CA GLN A 22 -10.17 3.94 -10.85
C GLN A 22 -9.49 3.42 -9.58
N ALA A 23 -10.29 3.01 -8.61
CA ALA A 23 -9.79 2.29 -7.45
C ALA A 23 -9.10 1.03 -7.96
N ASN A 24 -7.91 0.73 -7.42
CA ASN A 24 -7.16 -0.43 -7.85
C ASN A 24 -6.46 -1.11 -6.69
N THR A 25 -6.02 -2.33 -7.01
CA THR A 25 -4.97 -3.02 -6.28
C THR A 25 -3.66 -2.77 -6.99
N LEU A 26 -2.60 -2.51 -6.24
CA LEU A 26 -1.23 -2.44 -6.72
C LEU A 26 -0.41 -3.49 -5.97
N SER A 27 0.27 -4.35 -6.71
CA SER A 27 1.29 -5.23 -6.16
C SER A 27 2.67 -4.73 -6.59
N VAL A 28 3.61 -4.73 -5.67
CA VAL A 28 5.03 -4.46 -5.92
C VAL A 28 5.86 -5.61 -5.38
N ASP A 29 6.82 -6.07 -6.16
CA ASP A 29 7.75 -7.13 -5.78
C ASP A 29 9.11 -6.53 -5.43
N GLY A 30 9.84 -7.18 -4.53
CA GLY A 30 11.21 -6.81 -4.19
C GLY A 30 11.99 -8.00 -3.64
N THR A 31 13.29 -7.78 -3.50
CA THR A 31 14.25 -8.80 -3.06
C THR A 31 15.21 -8.16 -2.07
N LEU A 32 15.30 -8.73 -0.88
CA LEU A 32 16.34 -8.39 0.10
C LEU A 32 17.53 -9.33 -0.09
N PHE A 33 18.74 -8.82 0.14
CA PHE A 33 19.98 -9.56 -0.03
C PHE A 33 20.75 -9.69 1.28
N LEU A 34 21.38 -10.84 1.47
CA LEU A 34 22.36 -11.05 2.49
C LEU A 34 23.62 -10.24 2.17
N GLN A 35 24.16 -9.56 3.18
CA GLN A 35 25.40 -8.79 3.09
C GLN A 35 26.38 -9.20 4.19
N ALA A 36 27.60 -8.69 4.09
CA ALA A 36 28.56 -8.81 5.17
C ALA A 36 28.04 -8.06 6.41
N GLY A 37 27.66 -8.81 7.43
CA GLY A 37 27.21 -8.25 8.72
C GLY A 37 25.72 -7.99 8.85
N GLY A 38 24.87 -8.51 7.94
CA GLY A 38 23.42 -8.37 8.04
C GLY A 38 22.69 -8.56 6.72
N THR A 39 21.42 -8.13 6.66
CA THR A 39 20.61 -8.10 5.43
C THR A 39 20.35 -6.66 4.98
N THR A 40 20.06 -6.48 3.68
CA THR A 40 19.46 -5.23 3.21
C THR A 40 18.05 -5.07 3.75
N PHE A 41 17.53 -3.85 3.72
CA PHE A 41 16.11 -3.58 3.75
C PHE A 41 15.75 -2.63 2.61
N ASP A 42 14.51 -2.69 2.16
CA ASP A 42 13.99 -1.82 1.12
C ASP A 42 13.16 -0.69 1.72
N THR A 43 13.08 0.43 0.99
CA THR A 43 12.24 1.57 1.36
C THR A 43 11.44 2.05 0.16
N TRP A 44 10.12 2.02 0.32
CA TRP A 44 9.14 2.51 -0.62
C TRP A 44 8.62 3.87 -0.17
N LYS A 45 8.76 4.90 -1.01
CA LYS A 45 8.15 6.20 -0.74
C LYS A 45 6.65 6.12 -1.02
N VAL A 46 5.83 6.59 -0.10
CA VAL A 46 4.37 6.64 -0.24
C VAL A 46 3.92 8.09 -0.17
N ALA A 47 3.50 8.65 -1.31
CA ALA A 47 3.01 10.01 -1.44
C ALA A 47 1.48 10.01 -1.38
N MET A 48 0.93 10.30 -0.21
CA MET A 48 -0.51 10.47 0.03
C MET A 48 -0.94 11.86 -0.41
N THR A 49 -1.46 12.00 -1.64
CA THR A 49 -1.98 13.28 -2.16
C THR A 49 -3.26 13.73 -1.45
N THR A 50 -3.87 12.80 -0.72
CA THR A 50 -5.10 12.94 0.06
C THR A 50 -5.02 12.01 1.25
N ALA A 51 -5.70 12.33 2.34
CA ALA A 51 -5.95 11.35 3.39
C ALA A 51 -6.83 10.21 2.84
N GLY A 52 -6.67 9.02 3.39
CA GLY A 52 -7.47 7.86 3.00
C GLY A 52 -7.06 6.59 3.71
N SER A 53 -7.89 5.55 3.53
CA SER A 53 -7.66 4.22 4.08
C SER A 53 -7.43 3.20 2.99
N PHE A 54 -6.51 2.28 3.26
CA PHE A 54 -6.19 1.16 2.40
C PHE A 54 -5.67 -0.01 3.22
N SER A 55 -5.53 -1.13 2.55
CA SER A 55 -4.98 -2.35 3.10
C SER A 55 -3.56 -2.53 2.60
N VAL A 56 -2.72 -3.09 3.46
CA VAL A 56 -1.41 -3.61 3.08
C VAL A 56 -1.41 -5.09 3.44
N ASP A 57 -0.99 -5.89 2.46
CA ASP A 57 -0.74 -7.31 2.62
C ASP A 57 0.67 -7.61 2.12
N VAL A 58 1.35 -8.54 2.79
CA VAL A 58 2.71 -8.94 2.48
C VAL A 58 2.72 -10.44 2.26
N LEU A 59 3.48 -10.85 1.25
CA LEU A 59 3.66 -12.23 0.87
C LEU A 59 5.15 -12.48 0.74
N ALA A 60 5.74 -13.24 1.66
CA ALA A 60 7.21 -13.36 1.74
C ALA A 60 7.68 -14.75 2.21
N TYR A 61 7.13 -15.28 3.30
CA TYR A 61 7.61 -16.55 3.84
C TYR A 61 6.97 -17.77 3.14
N GLU A 62 7.72 -18.46 2.28
CA GLU A 62 7.18 -19.47 1.35
C GLU A 62 7.01 -20.87 1.93
N ALA A 63 6.76 -20.96 3.24
CA ALA A 63 6.42 -22.20 3.93
C ALA A 63 5.23 -22.02 4.84
N SER A 64 4.48 -23.10 5.08
CA SER A 64 3.35 -23.06 6.01
C SER A 64 3.75 -23.14 7.48
N GLN A 65 4.97 -23.61 7.78
CA GLN A 65 5.51 -23.80 9.13
C GLN A 65 7.03 -23.59 9.15
N SER A 66 7.58 -23.28 10.34
CA SER A 66 9.03 -23.10 10.55
C SER A 66 9.81 -24.41 10.72
N ASN A 67 9.17 -25.58 10.59
CA ASN A 67 9.82 -26.89 10.67
C ASN A 67 9.13 -27.89 9.74
N VAL A 68 9.92 -28.58 8.91
CA VAL A 68 9.41 -29.51 7.88
C VAL A 68 8.72 -30.75 8.46
N ALA A 69 9.02 -31.10 9.72
CA ALA A 69 8.40 -32.22 10.43
C ALA A 69 7.06 -31.85 11.07
N THR A 70 6.68 -30.56 11.10
CA THR A 70 5.39 -30.13 11.63
C THR A 70 4.25 -30.63 10.74
N ALA A 71 3.21 -31.19 11.36
CA ALA A 71 2.05 -31.69 10.61
C ALA A 71 1.40 -30.57 9.78
N GLY A 72 1.11 -30.85 8.50
CA GLY A 72 0.57 -29.86 7.57
C GLY A 72 1.62 -28.93 6.96
N TYR A 73 2.92 -29.22 7.15
CA TYR A 73 3.98 -28.53 6.43
C TYR A 73 3.83 -28.69 4.91
N PHE A 74 3.95 -27.57 4.20
CA PHE A 74 4.22 -27.50 2.78
C PHE A 74 4.97 -26.19 2.49
N ALA A 75 5.63 -26.14 1.35
CA ALA A 75 6.20 -24.93 0.79
C ALA A 75 5.59 -24.71 -0.60
N ALA A 76 5.44 -23.45 -0.99
CA ALA A 76 4.92 -23.08 -2.30
C ALA A 76 5.60 -21.80 -2.74
N ASP A 77 6.03 -21.78 -4.00
CA ASP A 77 6.49 -20.57 -4.68
C ASP A 77 5.27 -19.63 -4.83
N LEU A 78 5.28 -18.55 -4.06
CA LEU A 78 4.18 -17.60 -3.90
C LEU A 78 4.26 -16.46 -4.93
N ASN A 79 5.47 -16.13 -5.40
CA ASN A 79 5.69 -15.03 -6.32
C ASN A 79 5.75 -15.48 -7.80
N GLY A 80 5.95 -16.78 -8.06
CA GLY A 80 5.97 -17.45 -9.36
C GLY A 80 7.33 -17.41 -10.07
N ASP A 81 8.42 -17.14 -9.36
CA ASP A 81 9.77 -17.01 -9.94
C ASP A 81 10.54 -18.34 -10.04
N GLY A 82 10.00 -19.42 -9.46
CA GLY A 82 10.58 -20.76 -9.47
C GLY A 82 11.56 -21.05 -8.35
N GLU A 83 11.76 -20.12 -7.41
CA GLU A 83 12.58 -20.28 -6.22
C GLU A 83 11.71 -20.45 -4.96
N LEU A 84 12.35 -20.83 -3.85
CA LEU A 84 11.71 -20.85 -2.54
C LEU A 84 12.57 -20.04 -1.57
N THR A 85 12.05 -18.91 -1.11
CA THR A 85 12.72 -17.98 -0.20
C THR A 85 12.00 -17.86 1.15
N TRP A 86 12.73 -17.36 2.15
CA TRP A 86 12.36 -17.49 3.56
C TRP A 86 12.54 -16.19 4.32
N LEU A 87 12.05 -15.09 3.74
CA LEU A 87 12.04 -13.80 4.40
C LEU A 87 11.03 -13.81 5.55
N ASP A 88 11.46 -13.39 6.75
CA ASP A 88 10.59 -13.16 7.90
C ASP A 88 10.29 -11.66 7.98
N PRO A 89 9.25 -11.16 7.30
CA PRO A 89 9.12 -9.73 7.04
C PRO A 89 8.85 -8.89 8.30
N ASP A 90 9.72 -7.92 8.58
CA ASP A 90 9.47 -6.83 9.52
C ASP A 90 9.23 -5.53 8.76
N THR A 91 8.09 -4.89 8.99
CA THR A 91 7.66 -3.72 8.23
C THR A 91 7.46 -2.50 9.11
N HIS A 92 7.81 -1.34 8.55
CA HIS A 92 7.74 -0.09 9.30
C HIS A 92 7.18 1.05 8.46
N TRP A 93 6.48 1.97 9.13
CA TRP A 93 6.05 3.23 8.58
C TRP A 93 6.82 4.38 9.22
N TYR A 94 7.45 5.20 8.39
CA TYR A 94 8.09 6.45 8.80
C TYR A 94 7.43 7.63 8.09
N LEU A 95 7.42 8.80 8.74
CA LEU A 95 7.17 10.07 8.08
C LEU A 95 8.35 10.42 7.17
N ASP A 96 8.11 10.80 5.92
CA ASP A 96 9.13 11.34 5.03
C ASP A 96 9.17 12.88 5.19
N ASP A 97 10.07 13.36 6.04
CA ASP A 97 10.36 14.78 6.23
C ASP A 97 11.40 15.33 5.23
N GLY A 98 11.84 14.52 4.26
CA GLY A 98 12.88 14.84 3.30
C GLY A 98 14.31 14.69 3.81
N SER A 99 14.50 14.14 5.01
CA SER A 99 15.83 13.78 5.51
C SER A 99 16.47 12.65 4.70
N ALA A 100 17.80 12.56 4.77
CA ALA A 100 18.57 11.62 3.96
C ALA A 100 18.49 10.16 4.44
N GLY A 101 17.84 9.89 5.58
CA GLY A 101 17.75 8.56 6.17
C GLY A 101 16.57 8.42 7.12
N LEU A 102 16.33 7.19 7.57
CA LEU A 102 15.27 6.88 8.53
C LEU A 102 15.68 7.36 9.92
N THR A 103 14.76 7.99 10.65
CA THR A 103 15.02 8.49 12.00
C THR A 103 13.96 8.00 12.97
N ALA A 104 14.38 7.70 14.20
CA ALA A 104 13.47 7.29 15.27
C ALA A 104 12.36 8.33 15.54
N ALA A 105 12.64 9.62 15.34
CA ALA A 105 11.65 10.68 15.50
C ALA A 105 10.51 10.62 14.47
N ASN A 106 10.79 10.05 13.29
CA ASN A 106 9.82 9.90 12.22
C ASN A 106 9.16 8.51 12.21
N HIS A 107 9.58 7.57 13.06
CA HIS A 107 8.99 6.24 13.12
C HIS A 107 7.56 6.32 13.67
N LEU A 108 6.59 5.79 12.90
CA LEU A 108 5.17 5.90 13.17
C LEU A 108 4.54 4.58 13.62
N ALA A 109 4.91 3.46 12.99
CA ALA A 109 4.36 2.15 13.28
C ALA A 109 5.29 1.03 12.80
N ARG A 110 5.19 -0.14 13.45
CA ARG A 110 5.83 -1.40 13.06
C ARG A 110 4.77 -2.49 12.96
N CYS A 111 4.89 -3.37 11.98
CA CYS A 111 4.10 -4.58 11.82
C CYS A 111 5.00 -5.69 11.27
N ASP A 112 4.98 -6.85 11.91
CA ASP A 112 5.93 -7.94 11.68
C ASP A 112 5.10 -9.18 11.36
N ASP A 113 4.43 -9.71 12.38
CA ASP A 113 3.49 -10.80 12.20
C ASP A 113 2.01 -10.32 12.10
N ILE A 114 1.12 -11.12 11.51
CA ILE A 114 -0.33 -10.93 11.69
C ILE A 114 -0.73 -11.24 13.14
N ALA A 115 -1.45 -10.30 13.76
CA ALA A 115 -2.00 -10.41 15.11
C ALA A 115 -0.97 -10.70 16.23
N ASN A 116 0.31 -10.70 15.89
CA ASN A 116 1.46 -10.76 16.79
C ASN A 116 2.39 -9.61 16.37
N ASN A 117 3.03 -8.90 17.29
CA ASN A 117 4.00 -7.83 16.95
C ASN A 117 3.53 -6.70 15.99
N CYS A 118 2.24 -6.59 15.70
CA CYS A 118 1.61 -5.53 14.91
C CYS A 118 0.63 -4.73 15.78
N ALA A 119 1.16 -3.73 16.48
CA ALA A 119 0.39 -2.98 17.47
C ALA A 119 -0.63 -2.05 16.82
N THR A 120 -1.82 -1.92 17.42
CA THR A 120 -2.77 -0.89 17.01
C THR A 120 -2.19 0.49 17.28
N VAL A 121 -2.14 1.32 16.25
CA VAL A 121 -1.77 2.74 16.33
C VAL A 121 -3.00 3.55 15.99
N ASN A 122 -3.26 4.63 16.73
CA ASN A 122 -4.35 5.56 16.44
C ASN A 122 -3.94 6.98 16.80
N THR A 123 -3.42 7.70 15.81
CA THR A 123 -3.00 9.09 15.89
C THR A 123 -3.65 9.89 14.76
N PRO A 124 -3.63 11.23 14.80
CA PRO A 124 -4.12 12.03 13.68
C PRO A 124 -3.38 11.80 12.35
N THR A 125 -2.13 11.31 12.40
CA THR A 125 -1.29 11.09 11.22
C THR A 125 -1.46 9.70 10.62
N ILE A 126 -1.56 8.69 11.49
CA ILE A 126 -1.66 7.28 11.14
C ILE A 126 -2.63 6.56 12.08
N SER A 127 -3.50 5.74 11.52
CA SER A 127 -4.21 4.68 12.23
C SER A 127 -3.86 3.35 11.57
N LEU A 128 -3.45 2.36 12.35
CA LEU A 128 -3.07 1.04 11.84
C LEU A 128 -3.70 -0.03 12.72
N VAL A 129 -4.36 -1.01 12.11
CA VAL A 129 -4.94 -2.17 12.78
C VAL A 129 -4.54 -3.43 12.05
N SER A 130 -3.91 -4.37 12.75
CA SER A 130 -3.60 -5.68 12.20
C SER A 130 -4.87 -6.43 11.80
N ARG A 131 -4.82 -7.09 10.64
CA ARG A 131 -5.89 -7.97 10.18
C ARG A 131 -5.93 -9.25 10.99
N THR A 132 -7.03 -9.98 10.89
CA THR A 132 -7.07 -11.35 11.41
C THR A 132 -6.29 -12.28 10.48
N GLN A 133 -5.85 -13.41 11.02
CA GLN A 133 -5.17 -14.44 10.24
C GLN A 133 -5.99 -14.91 9.01
N VAL A 134 -7.31 -15.04 9.15
CA VAL A 134 -8.18 -15.45 8.03
C VAL A 134 -8.19 -14.39 6.92
N GLN A 135 -8.07 -13.12 7.29
CA GLN A 135 -8.04 -12.03 6.32
C GLN A 135 -6.68 -11.91 5.62
N GLY A 136 -5.56 -12.07 6.34
CA GLY A 136 -4.23 -12.05 5.71
C GLY A 136 -3.99 -13.26 4.82
N ALA A 137 -4.41 -14.46 5.23
CA ALA A 137 -4.28 -15.66 4.39
C ALA A 137 -5.12 -15.62 3.08
N ALA A 138 -5.99 -14.62 2.90
CA ALA A 138 -6.83 -14.51 1.71
C ALA A 138 -6.05 -14.09 0.45
N ASP A 139 -4.86 -13.50 0.60
CA ASP A 139 -4.03 -13.02 -0.50
C ASP A 139 -3.04 -14.08 -1.03
N GLY A 140 -2.92 -15.21 -0.33
CA GLY A 140 -1.99 -16.29 -0.64
C GLY A 140 -0.91 -16.52 0.40
N SER A 141 -0.78 -15.71 1.47
CA SER A 141 0.15 -16.00 2.56
C SER A 141 -0.16 -17.38 3.16
N ILE A 142 0.85 -18.25 3.17
CA ILE A 142 0.72 -19.65 3.60
C ILE A 142 1.27 -19.90 4.99
N HIS A 143 2.10 -19.01 5.53
CA HIS A 143 2.66 -19.18 6.87
C HIS A 143 1.68 -18.72 7.95
N PHE A 144 1.59 -19.49 9.03
CA PHE A 144 0.90 -19.06 10.22
C PHE A 144 1.60 -17.83 10.84
N ARG A 145 1.05 -16.64 10.59
CA ARG A 145 1.39 -15.35 11.22
C ARG A 145 2.67 -14.64 10.78
N ARG A 146 3.52 -15.18 9.90
CA ARG A 146 4.80 -14.51 9.57
C ARG A 146 4.66 -13.30 8.68
N ASP A 147 3.76 -13.35 7.71
CA ASP A 147 3.62 -12.20 6.82
C ASP A 147 2.65 -11.17 7.43
N PRO A 148 2.98 -9.87 7.45
CA PRO A 148 2.12 -8.84 8.02
C PRO A 148 0.98 -8.49 7.07
N ALA A 149 -0.23 -8.41 7.62
CA ALA A 149 -1.40 -7.87 6.95
C ALA A 149 -2.14 -6.92 7.88
N PHE A 150 -2.49 -5.72 7.39
CA PHE A 150 -3.09 -4.68 8.20
C PHE A 150 -3.91 -3.68 7.37
N ASP A 151 -4.89 -3.06 8.02
CA ASP A 151 -5.59 -1.91 7.49
C ASP A 151 -4.95 -0.64 8.05
N ILE A 152 -4.72 0.35 7.19
CA ILE A 152 -4.07 1.61 7.53
C ILE A 152 -4.86 2.80 7.01
N THR A 153 -4.94 3.85 7.82
CA THR A 153 -5.39 5.18 7.44
C THR A 153 -4.22 6.13 7.60
N LEU A 154 -3.92 6.88 6.54
CA LEU A 154 -2.90 7.93 6.55
C LEU A 154 -3.54 9.29 6.28
N ALA A 155 -3.02 10.32 6.94
CA ALA A 155 -3.24 11.69 6.52
C ALA A 155 -2.58 11.97 5.15
N ALA A 156 -2.90 13.11 4.53
CA ALA A 156 -2.14 13.56 3.37
C ALA A 156 -0.71 13.90 3.81
N GLY A 157 0.28 13.50 3.03
CA GLY A 157 1.70 13.62 3.39
C GLY A 157 2.59 12.68 2.61
N ASN A 158 3.88 12.69 2.95
CA ASN A 158 4.87 11.78 2.41
C ASN A 158 5.33 10.84 3.52
N TYR A 159 5.46 9.56 3.17
CA TYR A 159 5.81 8.49 4.09
C TYR A 159 6.86 7.59 3.45
N GLN A 160 7.53 6.80 4.28
CA GLN A 160 8.42 5.73 3.87
C GLN A 160 7.90 4.43 4.48
N TYR A 161 7.59 3.46 3.62
CA TYR A 161 7.25 2.10 4.00
C TYR A 161 8.47 1.21 3.83
N VAL A 162 8.92 0.59 4.91
CA VAL A 162 10.18 -0.17 4.97
C VAL A 162 9.87 -1.64 5.06
N MET A 163 10.61 -2.45 4.30
CA MET A 163 10.57 -3.92 4.31
C MET A 163 11.94 -4.46 4.72
N SER A 164 11.99 -5.26 5.78
CA SER A 164 13.20 -5.85 6.34
C SER A 164 12.99 -7.30 6.75
N ASP A 165 14.07 -7.99 7.10
CA ASP A 165 14.04 -9.34 7.69
C ASP A 165 13.96 -9.26 9.23
N TYR A 166 13.29 -10.24 9.85
CA TYR A 166 13.07 -10.53 11.28
C TYR A 166 12.87 -9.34 12.22
N ARG A 167 13.92 -8.54 12.47
CA ARG A 167 13.80 -7.35 13.30
C ARG A 167 14.72 -6.23 12.83
N LEU A 168 14.10 -5.13 12.40
CA LEU A 168 14.81 -3.87 12.20
C LEU A 168 14.61 -2.94 13.40
N THR A 169 15.71 -2.43 13.95
CA THR A 169 15.68 -1.36 14.96
C THR A 169 15.80 0.01 14.32
N ASP A 170 15.36 1.07 15.01
CA ASP A 170 15.53 2.45 14.52
C ASP A 170 17.00 2.82 14.30
N ALA A 171 17.91 2.22 15.08
CA ALA A 171 19.35 2.45 14.95
C ALA A 171 19.91 1.79 13.67
N GLU A 172 19.46 0.58 13.36
CA GLU A 172 19.80 -0.13 12.11
C GLU A 172 19.19 0.55 10.89
N ALA A 173 17.93 0.97 10.99
CA ALA A 173 17.25 1.78 9.98
C ALA A 173 18.03 3.07 9.67
N ALA A 174 18.50 3.77 10.71
CA ALA A 174 19.34 4.95 10.55
C ALA A 174 20.74 4.64 9.99
N ALA A 175 21.27 3.44 10.26
CA ALA A 175 22.56 2.98 9.75
C ALA A 175 22.49 2.45 8.30
N GLY A 176 21.28 2.14 7.79
CA GLY A 176 21.08 1.65 6.43
C GLY A 176 21.32 0.14 6.25
N ILE A 177 21.37 -0.62 7.33
CA ILE A 177 21.57 -2.08 7.30
C ILE A 177 20.86 -2.75 8.48
N ASN A 178 20.22 -3.90 8.22
CA ASN A 178 19.64 -4.74 9.28
C ASN A 178 20.72 -5.65 9.86
N SER A 179 21.28 -5.29 11.01
CA SER A 179 22.60 -5.80 11.43
C SER A 179 22.52 -7.17 12.11
N GLY A 180 23.44 -8.06 11.73
CA GLY A 180 23.57 -9.38 12.33
C GLY A 180 22.46 -10.38 11.97
N ASP A 181 21.55 -9.98 11.08
CA ASP A 181 20.42 -10.80 10.65
C ASP A 181 20.75 -11.68 9.45
N SER A 182 19.91 -12.70 9.23
CA SER A 182 20.03 -13.65 8.13
C SER A 182 18.69 -14.34 7.84
N PHE A 183 18.42 -14.57 6.55
CA PHE A 183 17.25 -15.34 6.14
C PHE A 183 17.26 -16.74 6.76
N SER A 184 16.07 -17.22 7.15
CA SER A 184 15.94 -18.41 7.97
C SER A 184 14.91 -19.37 7.40
N ALA A 185 15.38 -20.41 6.73
CA ALA A 185 14.54 -21.47 6.21
C ALA A 185 13.91 -22.34 7.31
N PRO A 186 12.81 -23.06 7.00
CA PRO A 186 12.25 -24.06 7.91
C PRO A 186 13.30 -25.07 8.36
N THR A 187 13.31 -25.38 9.66
CA THR A 187 14.21 -26.40 10.22
C THR A 187 14.01 -27.73 9.49
N GLY A 188 15.10 -28.30 8.99
CA GLY A 188 15.11 -29.56 8.24
C GLY A 188 14.94 -29.40 6.72
N PHE A 189 14.79 -28.18 6.21
CA PHE A 189 14.80 -27.93 4.77
C PHE A 189 16.19 -28.23 4.17
N VAL A 190 16.22 -28.89 3.01
CA VAL A 190 17.47 -29.33 2.38
C VAL A 190 17.89 -28.31 1.32
N ASN A 191 19.12 -27.82 1.40
CA ASN A 191 19.71 -26.83 0.49
C ASN A 191 18.85 -25.57 0.31
N PRO A 192 18.50 -24.84 1.39
CA PRO A 192 17.73 -23.61 1.27
C PRO A 192 18.54 -22.51 0.59
N ILE A 193 17.84 -21.65 -0.16
CA ILE A 193 18.33 -20.35 -0.64
C ILE A 193 18.30 -19.39 0.55
N LEU A 194 19.44 -18.80 0.91
CA LEU A 194 19.61 -17.93 2.08
C LEU A 194 20.48 -16.70 1.78
N ASP A 195 20.80 -16.45 0.51
CA ASP A 195 21.49 -15.25 0.04
C ASP A 195 20.53 -14.12 -0.35
N HIS A 196 19.25 -14.44 -0.56
CA HIS A 196 18.18 -13.47 -0.74
C HIS A 196 16.84 -13.94 -0.15
N GLY A 197 15.93 -12.99 0.00
CA GLY A 197 14.55 -13.19 0.41
C GLY A 197 13.64 -12.33 -0.46
N ASP A 198 12.69 -12.95 -1.13
CA ASP A 198 11.75 -12.27 -2.00
C ASP A 198 10.47 -11.91 -1.26
N TYR A 199 9.82 -10.85 -1.71
CA TYR A 199 8.55 -10.43 -1.17
C TYR A 199 7.67 -9.76 -2.21
N ARG A 200 6.37 -9.82 -1.98
CA ARG A 200 5.36 -9.00 -2.64
C ARG A 200 4.57 -8.22 -1.61
N ILE A 201 4.42 -6.92 -1.85
CA ILE A 201 3.50 -6.06 -1.09
C ILE A 201 2.29 -5.78 -1.97
N THR A 202 1.10 -5.98 -1.42
CA THR A 202 -0.16 -5.65 -2.08
C THR A 202 -0.87 -4.51 -1.34
N PHE A 203 -1.03 -3.39 -2.04
CA PHE A 203 -1.84 -2.25 -1.61
C PHE A 203 -3.22 -2.33 -2.25
N SER A 204 -4.29 -2.22 -1.46
CA SER A 204 -5.65 -2.27 -1.99
C SER A 204 -6.60 -1.31 -1.28
N SER A 205 -7.48 -0.67 -2.07
CA SER A 205 -8.54 0.20 -1.58
C SER A 205 -9.68 0.27 -2.59
N ASP A 206 -10.91 0.40 -2.11
CA ASP A 206 -12.09 0.63 -2.96
C ASP A 206 -12.26 2.10 -3.36
N THR A 207 -11.44 3.00 -2.82
CA THR A 207 -11.60 4.46 -2.97
C THR A 207 -10.35 5.19 -3.41
N LEU A 208 -9.19 4.52 -3.35
CA LEU A 208 -7.90 5.10 -3.70
C LEU A 208 -7.32 4.45 -4.95
N ASN A 209 -6.64 5.26 -5.75
CA ASN A 209 -5.79 4.81 -6.84
C ASN A 209 -4.33 4.85 -6.41
N PHE A 210 -3.60 3.78 -6.71
CA PHE A 210 -2.17 3.61 -6.48
C PHE A 210 -1.44 3.56 -7.82
N ALA A 211 -0.40 4.38 -7.95
CA ALA A 211 0.49 4.41 -9.10
C ALA A 211 1.95 4.30 -8.64
N VAL A 212 2.70 3.36 -9.20
CA VAL A 212 4.11 3.16 -8.89
C VAL A 212 5.00 3.78 -9.98
N SER A 213 6.07 4.47 -9.56
CA SER A 213 7.14 4.96 -10.42
C SER A 213 8.47 4.84 -9.67
N GLY A 214 9.33 3.92 -10.12
CA GLY A 214 10.51 3.54 -9.34
C GLY A 214 10.11 3.04 -7.95
N ASN A 215 10.75 3.56 -6.90
CA ASN A 215 10.43 3.24 -5.51
C ASN A 215 9.34 4.13 -4.90
N THR A 216 8.64 4.94 -5.71
CA THR A 216 7.61 5.87 -5.22
C THR A 216 6.22 5.40 -5.63
N ILE A 217 5.34 5.27 -4.65
CA ILE A 217 3.93 4.95 -4.76
C ILE A 217 3.14 6.24 -4.50
N THR A 218 2.46 6.73 -5.52
CA THR A 218 1.52 7.85 -5.38
C THR A 218 0.13 7.31 -5.09
N VAL A 219 -0.50 7.84 -4.04
CA VAL A 219 -1.85 7.46 -3.61
C VAL A 219 -2.77 8.65 -3.79
N SER A 220 -3.86 8.46 -4.52
CA SER A 220 -4.81 9.52 -4.88
C SER A 220 -6.26 9.08 -4.76
N GLN A 221 -7.17 10.04 -4.58
CA GLN A 221 -8.61 9.76 -4.59
C GLN A 221 -9.03 9.40 -6.01
N VAL A 222 -9.90 8.40 -6.11
CA VAL A 222 -10.61 8.10 -7.35
C VAL A 222 -11.59 9.24 -7.65
N PRO A 223 -11.48 9.93 -8.80
CA PRO A 223 -12.43 10.99 -9.14
C PRO A 223 -13.84 10.41 -9.20
N LEU A 224 -14.74 10.95 -8.38
CA LEU A 224 -16.16 10.58 -8.45
C LEU A 224 -16.68 10.85 -9.87
N PRO A 225 -17.45 9.92 -10.48
CA PRO A 225 -18.01 10.15 -11.81
C PRO A 225 -18.72 11.49 -11.86
N GLY A 226 -18.43 12.30 -12.88
CA GLY A 226 -18.97 13.67 -13.00
C GLY A 226 -20.51 13.76 -12.93
N ALA A 227 -21.21 12.65 -13.15
CA ALA A 227 -22.65 12.52 -12.93
C ALA A 227 -23.07 12.84 -11.49
N VAL A 228 -22.31 12.48 -10.46
CA VAL A 228 -22.61 12.81 -9.05
C VAL A 228 -22.64 14.34 -8.85
N TRP A 229 -21.68 15.04 -9.45
CA TRP A 229 -21.63 16.50 -9.45
C TRP A 229 -22.74 17.13 -10.30
N LEU A 230 -23.08 16.51 -11.44
CA LEU A 230 -24.17 16.96 -12.31
C LEU A 230 -25.54 16.84 -11.62
N PHE A 231 -25.81 15.74 -10.92
CA PHE A 231 -27.06 15.56 -10.17
C PHE A 231 -27.16 16.50 -8.96
N GLY A 232 -26.06 16.74 -8.24
CA GLY A 232 -26.02 17.70 -7.14
C GLY A 232 -26.26 19.15 -7.59
N SER A 233 -25.65 19.55 -8.72
CA SER A 233 -25.84 20.90 -9.28
C SER A 233 -27.22 21.10 -9.92
N VAL A 234 -27.80 20.07 -10.54
CA VAL A 234 -29.17 20.10 -11.08
C VAL A 234 -30.20 20.28 -9.95
N LEU A 235 -30.08 19.53 -8.84
CA LEU A 235 -30.99 19.68 -7.69
C LEU A 235 -30.88 21.07 -7.03
N ALA A 236 -29.67 21.61 -6.89
CA ALA A 236 -29.49 22.97 -6.39
C ALA A 236 -30.06 24.03 -7.35
N GLY A 237 -29.90 23.85 -8.66
CA GLY A 237 -30.44 24.75 -9.69
C GLY A 237 -31.97 24.78 -9.74
N PHE A 238 -32.63 23.64 -9.55
CA PHE A 238 -34.10 23.56 -9.48
C PHE A 238 -34.68 24.05 -8.15
N GLY A 239 -33.96 23.92 -7.03
CA GLY A 239 -34.39 24.46 -5.73
C GLY A 239 -34.36 25.99 -5.64
N VAL A 240 -33.43 26.64 -6.33
CA VAL A 240 -33.31 28.12 -6.34
C VAL A 240 -34.33 28.77 -7.28
N THR A 241 -34.73 28.09 -8.37
CA THR A 241 -35.74 28.61 -9.30
C THR A 241 -37.18 28.49 -8.78
N ALA A 242 -37.46 27.54 -7.88
CA ALA A 242 -38.79 27.38 -7.28
C ALA A 242 -39.17 28.45 -6.24
N ARG A 243 -38.21 29.26 -5.72
CA ARG A 243 -38.48 30.29 -4.69
C ARG A 243 -38.79 31.69 -5.22
N ARG A 244 -38.84 31.91 -6.54
CA ARG A 244 -39.20 33.22 -7.12
C ARG A 244 -40.52 33.19 -7.88
N LYS A 245 -41.62 33.15 -7.14
CA LYS A 245 -43.01 33.67 -7.40
C LYS A 245 -43.96 32.90 -6.47
N ALA A 246 -44.84 33.48 -5.65
CA ALA A 246 -45.45 34.80 -5.68
C ALA A 246 -45.82 35.28 -4.26
N ARG A 247 -45.51 36.54 -3.96
CA ARG A 247 -46.28 37.37 -3.02
C ARG A 247 -46.77 38.55 -3.84
N VAL A 248 -48.07 38.59 -4.12
CA VAL A 248 -48.73 39.76 -4.73
C VAL A 248 -50.06 39.95 -4.00
N ALA A 249 -50.19 41.17 -3.47
CA ALA A 249 -51.36 41.86 -2.90
C ALA A 249 -52.10 41.13 -1.77
#